data_AF-A0A7K2YXZ3-F1
#
_entry.id   AF-A0A7K2YXZ3-F1
#
_cell.length_a   1.000
_cell.length_b   1.000
_cell.length_c   1.000
_cell.angle_alpha   90.00
_cell.angle_beta   90.00
_cell.angle_gamma   90.00
#
_symmetry.space_group_name_H-M   'P 1'
#
loop_
_entity.id
_entity.type
_entity.pdbx_description
1 polymer ?
#
loop_
_entity_poly.entity_id
_entity_poly.type
_entity_poly.pdbx_seq_one_letter_code
_entity_poly.pdbx_strand_id
1 'polypeptide(L)'
;MTAIVTSATVTANARIGSRFRRTATAGYVHAAAWIVGLTVGAGALPEAGDSHAEIAAAYDGHAAQAIGQSVLVHGIAAAAIAAVAVALTGRGMRLAGWTAWLAAALAAGQLALEQVAIAASDPDRVGTLYNLSLRVDGVKMLAFAVVAVATTAVLAKPWQRWTAYATAATITVSGLGYLFANTALGGAAILSLPLLLVSVALLGRRA
;
A
#
# COMPACT_ATOMS: atom_id res chain seq x y z
N MET A 1 25.51 -30.57 -31.37
CA MET A 1 24.48 -30.45 -30.31
C MET A 1 24.90 -29.60 -29.10
N THR A 2 26.17 -29.24 -28.93
CA THR A 2 26.69 -28.52 -27.74
C THR A 2 26.38 -27.01 -27.71
N ALA A 3 26.12 -26.35 -28.85
CA ALA A 3 25.88 -24.89 -28.91
C ALA A 3 24.45 -24.45 -28.55
N ILE A 4 23.46 -25.34 -28.62
CA ILE A 4 22.04 -25.02 -28.36
C ILE A 4 21.76 -24.96 -26.85
N VAL A 5 22.47 -25.76 -26.05
CA VAL A 5 22.33 -25.82 -24.58
C VAL A 5 22.86 -24.54 -23.90
N THR A 6 23.92 -23.94 -24.46
CA THR A 6 24.53 -22.71 -23.92
C THR A 6 23.61 -21.49 -24.10
N SER A 7 22.95 -21.38 -25.26
CA SER A 7 22.03 -20.26 -25.56
C SER A 7 20.75 -20.29 -24.72
N ALA A 8 20.19 -21.48 -24.48
CA ALA A 8 19.01 -21.64 -23.63
C ALA A 8 19.30 -21.24 -22.17
N THR A 9 20.47 -21.60 -21.65
CA THR A 9 20.88 -21.32 -20.27
C THR A 9 21.13 -19.82 -20.02
N VAL A 10 21.80 -19.14 -20.96
CA VAL A 10 22.03 -17.68 -20.89
C VAL A 10 20.70 -16.91 -20.91
N THR A 11 19.76 -17.33 -21.77
CA THR A 11 18.46 -16.67 -21.90
C THR A 11 17.57 -16.88 -20.66
N ALA A 12 17.65 -18.05 -20.02
CA ALA A 12 16.92 -18.32 -18.78
C ALA A 12 17.45 -17.46 -17.62
N ASN A 13 18.77 -17.38 -17.48
CA ASN A 13 19.44 -16.58 -16.44
C ASN A 13 19.14 -15.09 -16.59
N ALA A 14 19.15 -14.55 -17.81
CA ALA A 14 18.78 -13.16 -18.09
C ALA A 14 17.31 -12.86 -17.71
N ARG A 15 16.38 -13.77 -18.02
CA ARG A 15 14.96 -13.63 -17.65
C ARG A 15 14.77 -13.66 -16.14
N ILE A 16 15.43 -14.57 -15.43
CA ILE A 16 15.38 -14.67 -13.96
C ILE A 16 15.89 -13.36 -13.34
N GLY A 17 17.07 -12.88 -13.75
CA GLY A 17 17.64 -11.62 -13.27
C GLY A 17 16.73 -10.40 -13.53
N SER A 18 16.11 -10.33 -14.71
CA SER A 18 15.19 -9.24 -15.05
C SER A 18 13.93 -9.19 -14.19
N ARG A 19 13.40 -10.35 -13.78
CA ARG A 19 12.20 -10.44 -12.93
C ARG A 19 12.48 -9.94 -11.51
N PHE A 20 13.59 -10.38 -10.91
CA PHE A 20 14.02 -9.91 -9.59
C PHE A 20 14.22 -8.39 -9.55
N ARG A 21 14.84 -7.81 -10.58
CA ARG A 21 15.03 -6.35 -10.65
C ARG A 21 13.69 -5.60 -10.71
N ARG A 22 12.71 -6.10 -11.48
CA ARG A 22 11.39 -5.47 -11.61
C ARG A 22 10.63 -5.45 -10.29
N THR A 23 10.65 -6.55 -9.53
CA THR A 23 9.95 -6.61 -8.25
C THR A 23 10.61 -5.73 -7.18
N ALA A 24 11.94 -5.64 -7.19
CA ALA A 24 12.67 -4.74 -6.31
C ALA A 24 12.34 -3.28 -6.62
N THR A 25 12.33 -2.91 -7.90
CA THR A 25 11.89 -1.59 -8.35
C THR A 25 10.47 -1.28 -7.90
N ALA A 26 9.53 -2.23 -8.03
CA ALA A 26 8.16 -2.03 -7.55
C ALA A 26 8.10 -1.75 -6.05
N GLY A 27 8.83 -2.51 -5.23
CA GLY A 27 8.90 -2.26 -3.79
C GLY A 27 9.43 -0.86 -3.44
N TYR A 28 10.45 -0.38 -4.16
CA TYR A 28 10.98 0.97 -3.97
C TYR A 28 10.05 2.07 -4.47
N VAL A 29 9.39 1.86 -5.62
CA VAL A 29 8.39 2.80 -6.16
C VAL A 29 7.23 2.94 -5.19
N HIS A 30 6.75 1.84 -4.60
CA HIS A 30 5.73 1.88 -3.56
C HIS A 30 6.17 2.75 -2.38
N ALA A 31 7.38 2.52 -1.85
CA ALA A 31 7.90 3.29 -0.73
C ALA A 31 8.08 4.77 -1.06
N ALA A 32 8.66 5.09 -2.22
CA ALA A 32 8.86 6.46 -2.65
C ALA A 32 7.54 7.20 -2.86
N ALA A 33 6.54 6.56 -3.49
CA ALA A 33 5.23 7.15 -3.71
C ALA A 33 4.52 7.48 -2.40
N TRP A 34 4.61 6.62 -1.39
CA TRP A 34 4.10 6.90 -0.05
C TRP A 34 4.82 8.08 0.61
N ILE A 35 6.16 8.06 0.64
CA ILE A 35 6.95 9.13 1.28
C ILE A 35 6.64 10.48 0.63
N VAL A 36 6.69 10.55 -0.71
CA VAL A 36 6.39 11.80 -1.44
C VAL A 36 4.92 12.19 -1.25
N GLY A 37 4.00 11.24 -1.30
CA GLY A 37 2.57 11.50 -1.07
C GLY A 37 2.30 12.14 0.29
N LEU A 38 2.87 11.59 1.37
CA LEU A 38 2.75 12.16 2.72
C LEU A 38 3.34 13.57 2.79
N THR A 39 4.47 13.82 2.12
CA THR A 39 5.05 15.17 2.09
C THR A 39 4.19 16.17 1.34
N VAL A 40 3.46 15.75 0.31
CA VAL A 40 2.55 16.61 -0.46
C VAL A 40 1.32 17.00 0.36
N GLY A 41 0.77 16.06 1.14
CA GLY A 41 -0.43 16.28 1.95
C GLY A 41 -0.19 16.81 3.38
N ALA A 42 1.07 16.93 3.81
CA ALA A 42 1.41 17.26 5.19
C ALA A 42 0.78 18.59 5.66
N GLY A 43 -0.05 18.50 6.71
CA GLY A 43 -0.66 19.66 7.37
C GLY A 43 -1.80 20.35 6.58
N ALA A 44 -2.23 19.78 5.46
CA ALA A 44 -3.21 20.39 4.56
C ALA A 44 -4.50 19.57 4.40
N LEU A 45 -4.46 18.28 4.74
CA LEU A 45 -5.54 17.34 4.45
C LEU A 45 -6.32 16.96 5.72
N PRO A 46 -7.59 16.52 5.56
CA PRO A 46 -8.43 16.16 6.69
C PRO A 46 -7.81 15.07 7.56
N GLU A 47 -8.07 15.14 8.87
CA GLU A 47 -7.65 14.15 9.84
C GLU A 47 -8.83 13.23 10.24
N ALA A 48 -8.50 12.12 10.90
CA ALA A 48 -9.52 11.22 11.42
C ALA A 48 -10.21 11.86 12.63
N GLY A 49 -11.50 12.15 12.52
CA GLY A 49 -12.29 12.78 13.57
C GLY A 49 -12.76 14.19 13.23
N ASP A 50 -12.28 14.78 12.14
CA ASP A 50 -12.78 16.04 11.61
C ASP A 50 -14.27 15.95 11.28
N SER A 51 -14.98 17.06 11.50
CA SER A 51 -16.37 17.20 11.09
C SER A 51 -16.50 17.27 9.56
N HIS A 52 -17.70 17.00 9.04
CA HIS A 52 -17.97 17.09 7.60
C HIS A 52 -17.62 18.47 7.01
N ALA A 53 -17.86 19.55 7.76
CA ALA A 53 -17.54 20.91 7.35
C ALA A 53 -16.03 21.16 7.31
N GLU A 54 -15.27 20.66 8.29
CA GLU A 54 -13.80 20.77 8.32
C GLU A 54 -13.17 19.98 7.17
N ILE A 55 -13.64 18.76 6.90
CA ILE A 55 -13.19 17.94 5.77
C ILE A 55 -13.43 18.68 4.45
N ALA A 56 -14.63 19.24 4.26
CA ALA A 56 -14.97 19.99 3.05
C ALA A 56 -14.10 21.25 2.88
N ALA A 57 -13.89 22.00 3.96
CA ALA A 57 -13.02 23.19 3.95
C ALA A 57 -11.56 22.83 3.64
N ALA A 58 -11.05 21.71 4.18
CA ALA A 58 -9.70 21.24 3.90
C ALA A 58 -9.51 20.86 2.42
N TYR A 59 -10.47 20.16 1.81
CA TYR A 59 -10.41 19.86 0.37
C TYR A 59 -10.58 21.10 -0.52
N ASP A 60 -11.45 22.04 -0.18
CA ASP A 60 -11.61 23.28 -0.93
C ASP A 60 -10.33 24.13 -0.91
N GLY A 61 -9.69 24.24 0.27
CA GLY A 61 -8.43 24.98 0.44
C GLY A 61 -7.21 24.31 -0.20
N HIS A 62 -7.22 22.98 -0.37
CA HIS A 62 -6.02 22.20 -0.71
C HIS A 62 -6.26 21.11 -1.77
N ALA A 63 -7.21 21.29 -2.69
CA ALA A 63 -7.62 20.29 -3.68
C ALA A 63 -6.43 19.72 -4.48
N ALA A 64 -5.50 20.57 -4.93
CA ALA A 64 -4.34 20.12 -5.70
C ALA A 64 -3.40 19.20 -4.89
N GLN A 65 -3.22 19.48 -3.59
CA GLN A 65 -2.44 18.63 -2.69
C GLN A 65 -3.18 17.33 -2.40
N ALA A 66 -4.50 17.38 -2.20
CA ALA A 66 -5.33 16.19 -1.99
C ALA A 66 -5.24 15.24 -3.18
N ILE A 67 -5.39 15.75 -4.41
CA ILE A 67 -5.25 14.97 -5.65
C ILE A 67 -3.82 14.45 -5.80
N GLY A 68 -2.81 15.28 -5.53
CA GLY A 68 -1.41 14.88 -5.61
C GLY A 68 -1.09 13.72 -4.66
N GLN A 69 -1.50 13.83 -3.40
CA GLN A 69 -1.34 12.76 -2.42
C GLN A 69 -2.10 11.50 -2.86
N SER A 70 -3.39 11.61 -3.21
CA SER A 70 -4.22 10.44 -3.51
C SER A 70 -3.66 9.67 -4.70
N VAL A 71 -3.23 10.34 -5.77
CA VAL A 71 -2.64 9.71 -6.96
C VAL A 71 -1.34 8.99 -6.60
N LEU A 72 -0.48 9.59 -5.78
CA LEU A 72 0.77 8.97 -5.35
C LEU A 72 0.51 7.74 -4.47
N VAL A 73 -0.30 7.89 -3.41
CA VAL A 73 -0.53 6.90 -2.35
C VAL A 73 -1.49 5.78 -2.80
N HIS A 74 -2.58 6.14 -3.46
CA HIS A 74 -3.65 5.21 -3.84
C HIS A 74 -3.60 4.80 -5.31
N GLY A 75 -2.87 5.54 -6.16
CA GLY A 75 -2.61 5.19 -7.56
C GLY A 75 -1.28 4.48 -7.75
N ILE A 76 -0.16 5.23 -7.68
CA ILE A 76 1.18 4.73 -8.01
C ILE A 76 1.60 3.63 -7.03
N ALA A 77 1.45 3.85 -5.73
CA ALA A 77 1.78 2.85 -4.72
C ALA A 77 0.90 1.58 -4.86
N ALA A 78 -0.35 1.70 -5.29
CA ALA A 78 -1.23 0.54 -5.55
C ALA A 78 -0.77 -0.26 -6.77
N ALA A 79 -0.44 0.40 -7.88
CA ALA A 79 0.10 -0.25 -9.07
C ALA A 79 1.40 -1.00 -8.77
N ALA A 80 2.26 -0.43 -7.93
CA ALA A 80 3.47 -1.08 -7.46
C ALA A 80 3.17 -2.35 -6.61
N ILE A 81 2.18 -2.31 -5.72
CA ILE A 81 1.74 -3.49 -4.97
C ILE A 81 1.14 -4.56 -5.89
N ALA A 82 0.38 -4.18 -6.91
CA ALA A 82 -0.13 -5.14 -7.91
C ALA A 82 1.01 -5.88 -8.62
N ALA A 83 2.12 -5.20 -8.94
CA ALA A 83 3.30 -5.85 -9.49
C ALA A 83 3.94 -6.85 -8.50
N VAL A 84 4.02 -6.50 -7.22
CA VAL A 84 4.47 -7.41 -6.16
C VAL A 84 3.52 -8.62 -6.03
N ALA A 85 2.21 -8.40 -6.14
CA ALA A 85 1.18 -9.43 -6.06
C ALA A 85 1.31 -10.48 -7.17
N VAL A 86 1.60 -10.05 -8.41
CA VAL A 86 1.92 -10.94 -9.53
C VAL A 86 3.16 -11.78 -9.23
N ALA A 87 4.22 -11.15 -8.71
CA ALA A 87 5.47 -11.83 -8.39
C ALA A 87 5.33 -12.86 -7.25
N LEU A 88 4.50 -12.57 -6.24
CA LEU A 88 4.17 -13.50 -5.15
C LEU A 88 3.35 -14.68 -5.66
N THR A 89 2.32 -14.42 -6.46
CA THR A 89 1.50 -15.47 -7.09
C THR A 89 2.34 -16.39 -7.97
N GLY A 90 3.25 -15.82 -8.78
CA GLY A 90 4.15 -16.57 -9.64
C GLY A 90 5.16 -17.46 -8.91
N ARG A 91 5.36 -17.26 -7.59
CA ARG A 91 6.17 -18.12 -6.71
C ARG A 91 5.37 -19.18 -5.98
N GLY A 92 4.08 -19.32 -6.28
CA GLY A 92 3.19 -20.24 -5.57
C GLY A 92 2.70 -19.71 -4.22
N MET A 93 3.04 -18.47 -3.84
CA MET A 93 2.57 -17.83 -2.60
C MET A 93 1.16 -17.25 -2.79
N ARG A 94 0.20 -18.13 -3.14
CA ARG A 94 -1.14 -17.73 -3.60
C ARG A 94 -1.86 -16.84 -2.59
N LEU A 95 -1.82 -17.18 -1.30
CA LEU A 95 -2.46 -16.37 -0.25
C LEU A 95 -1.91 -14.93 -0.24
N ALA A 96 -0.58 -14.78 -0.16
CA ALA A 96 0.07 -13.48 -0.15
C ALA A 96 -0.16 -12.70 -1.46
N GLY A 97 -0.17 -13.38 -2.61
CA GLY A 97 -0.44 -12.78 -3.90
C GLY A 97 -1.89 -12.27 -4.02
N TRP A 98 -2.87 -13.06 -3.63
CA TRP A 98 -4.28 -12.66 -3.68
C TRP A 98 -4.61 -11.54 -2.69
N THR A 99 -4.06 -11.58 -1.47
CA THR A 99 -4.29 -10.50 -0.50
C THR A 99 -3.57 -9.21 -0.89
N ALA A 100 -2.40 -9.29 -1.53
CA ALA A 100 -1.75 -8.12 -2.11
C ALA A 100 -2.57 -7.53 -3.29
N TRP A 101 -3.17 -8.38 -4.13
CA TRP A 101 -4.11 -7.93 -5.17
C TRP A 101 -5.35 -7.25 -4.59
N LEU A 102 -5.93 -7.82 -3.53
CA LEU A 102 -7.04 -7.20 -2.81
C LEU A 102 -6.65 -5.82 -2.26
N ALA A 103 -5.48 -5.69 -1.63
CA ALA A 103 -4.99 -4.41 -1.13
C ALA A 103 -4.81 -3.38 -2.26
N ALA A 104 -4.26 -3.78 -3.41
CA ALA A 104 -4.13 -2.90 -4.58
C ALA A 104 -5.49 -2.48 -5.15
N ALA A 105 -6.45 -3.40 -5.23
CA ALA A 105 -7.81 -3.10 -5.71
C ALA A 105 -8.55 -2.14 -4.76
N LEU A 106 -8.44 -2.35 -3.45
CA LEU A 106 -9.01 -1.46 -2.45
C LEU A 106 -8.38 -0.06 -2.52
N ALA A 107 -7.06 0.02 -2.73
CA ALA A 107 -6.39 1.31 -2.94
C ALA A 107 -6.89 2.03 -4.20
N ALA A 108 -7.10 1.33 -5.32
CA ALA A 108 -7.66 1.94 -6.52
C ALA A 108 -9.10 2.43 -6.31
N GLY A 109 -9.91 1.67 -5.56
CA GLY A 109 -11.25 2.12 -5.14
C GLY A 109 -11.20 3.35 -4.25
N GLN A 110 -10.25 3.40 -3.31
CA GLN A 110 -10.02 4.55 -2.43
C GLN A 110 -9.59 5.79 -3.21
N LEU A 111 -8.72 5.66 -4.22
CA LEU A 111 -8.38 6.76 -5.13
C LEU A 111 -9.66 7.33 -5.76
N ALA A 112 -10.53 6.49 -6.31
CA ALA A 112 -11.77 6.95 -6.93
C ALA A 112 -12.68 7.67 -5.91
N LEU A 113 -12.82 7.13 -4.70
CA LEU A 113 -13.60 7.75 -3.63
C LEU A 113 -13.07 9.15 -3.28
N GLU A 114 -11.75 9.29 -3.11
CA GLU A 114 -11.12 10.56 -2.78
C GLU A 114 -11.26 11.57 -3.92
N GLN A 115 -11.10 11.16 -5.18
CA GLN A 115 -11.33 12.06 -6.31
C GLN A 115 -12.78 12.57 -6.37
N VAL A 116 -13.76 11.72 -6.06
CA VAL A 116 -15.17 12.12 -6.01
C VAL A 116 -15.45 13.01 -4.81
N ALA A 117 -14.80 12.76 -3.67
CA ALA A 117 -14.92 13.60 -2.48
C ALA A 117 -14.35 14.99 -2.71
N ILE A 118 -13.14 15.09 -3.28
CA ILE A 118 -12.48 16.37 -3.58
C ILE A 118 -13.29 17.21 -4.59
N ALA A 119 -13.96 16.55 -5.55
CA ALA A 119 -14.77 17.24 -6.55
C ALA A 119 -16.19 17.60 -6.07
N ALA A 120 -16.62 17.13 -4.89
CA ALA A 120 -17.95 17.39 -4.36
C ALA A 120 -17.99 18.74 -3.63
N SER A 121 -19.10 19.46 -3.76
CA SER A 121 -19.33 20.77 -3.10
C SER A 121 -20.22 20.68 -1.86
N ASP A 122 -20.90 19.56 -1.66
CA ASP A 122 -21.79 19.34 -0.52
C ASP A 122 -21.02 18.74 0.67
N PRO A 123 -20.92 19.43 1.82
CA PRO A 123 -20.12 18.95 2.95
C PRO A 123 -20.52 17.57 3.46
N ASP A 124 -21.82 17.25 3.47
CA ASP A 124 -22.30 15.95 3.95
C ASP A 124 -21.87 14.81 3.05
N ARG A 125 -21.96 15.01 1.72
CA ARG A 125 -21.43 14.06 0.75
C ARG A 125 -19.92 13.91 0.87
N VAL A 126 -19.17 15.00 1.01
CA VAL A 126 -17.70 14.98 1.18
C VAL A 126 -17.32 14.15 2.41
N GLY A 127 -17.90 14.48 3.56
CA GLY A 127 -17.64 13.78 4.83
C GLY A 127 -18.02 12.30 4.77
N THR A 128 -19.13 11.96 4.12
CA THR A 128 -19.55 10.56 3.92
C THR A 128 -18.54 9.78 3.08
N LEU A 129 -18.06 10.35 1.97
CA LEU A 129 -17.08 9.70 1.09
C LEU A 129 -15.72 9.54 1.77
N TYR A 130 -15.28 10.54 2.54
CA TYR A 130 -14.07 10.46 3.35
C TYR A 130 -14.18 9.37 4.43
N ASN A 131 -15.29 9.31 5.16
CA ASN A 131 -15.50 8.25 6.15
C ASN A 131 -15.54 6.85 5.52
N LEU A 132 -16.09 6.74 4.31
CA LEU A 132 -16.03 5.50 3.54
C LEU A 132 -14.60 5.16 3.10
N SER A 133 -13.80 6.16 2.67
CA SER A 133 -12.41 5.96 2.27
C SER A 133 -11.56 5.47 3.44
N LEU A 134 -11.76 6.00 4.66
CA LEU A 134 -11.11 5.50 5.88
C LEU A 134 -11.45 4.04 6.17
N ARG A 135 -12.72 3.63 6.02
CA ARG A 135 -13.12 2.23 6.24
C ARG A 135 -12.49 1.29 5.22
N VAL A 136 -12.45 1.71 3.95
CA VAL A 136 -11.76 0.98 2.87
C VAL A 136 -10.27 0.85 3.17
N ASP A 137 -9.65 1.92 3.67
CA ASP A 137 -8.25 1.92 4.10
C ASP A 137 -8.02 0.91 5.23
N GLY A 138 -8.92 0.86 6.22
CA GLY A 138 -8.88 -0.15 7.28
C GLY A 138 -8.89 -1.60 6.76
N VAL A 139 -9.77 -1.92 5.79
CA VAL A 139 -9.80 -3.25 5.16
C VAL A 139 -8.50 -3.54 4.38
N LYS A 140 -7.96 -2.54 3.68
CA LYS A 140 -6.69 -2.65 2.95
C LYS A 140 -5.52 -2.91 3.91
N MET A 141 -5.50 -2.24 5.06
CA MET A 141 -4.50 -2.47 6.11
C MET A 141 -4.54 -3.91 6.64
N LEU A 142 -5.73 -4.48 6.85
CA LEU A 142 -5.87 -5.89 7.23
C LEU A 142 -5.37 -6.84 6.13
N ALA A 143 -5.62 -6.53 4.86
CA ALA A 143 -5.07 -7.29 3.75
C ALA A 143 -3.52 -7.26 3.76
N PHE A 144 -2.91 -6.11 4.01
CA PHE A 144 -1.46 -5.98 4.18
C PHE A 144 -0.93 -6.75 5.41
N ALA A 145 -1.68 -6.84 6.51
CA ALA A 145 -1.32 -7.68 7.65
C ALA A 145 -1.15 -9.15 7.23
N VAL A 146 -2.09 -9.67 6.43
CA VAL A 146 -2.02 -11.04 5.90
C VAL A 146 -0.82 -11.20 4.97
N VAL A 147 -0.54 -10.23 4.09
CA VAL A 147 0.67 -10.27 3.23
C VAL A 147 1.93 -10.35 4.09
N ALA A 148 2.03 -9.52 5.13
CA ALA A 148 3.19 -9.49 6.01
C ALA A 148 3.43 -10.86 6.68
N VAL A 149 2.39 -11.49 7.25
CA VAL A 149 2.50 -12.83 7.87
C VAL A 149 2.79 -13.91 6.82
N ALA A 150 2.03 -13.94 5.73
CA ALA A 150 2.13 -15.00 4.70
C ALA A 150 3.49 -15.01 3.99
N THR A 151 4.23 -13.91 4.05
CA THR A 151 5.54 -13.79 3.42
C THR A 151 6.72 -14.06 4.36
N THR A 152 6.49 -14.27 5.66
CA THR A 152 7.55 -14.57 6.64
C THR A 152 8.38 -15.81 6.28
N ALA A 153 7.76 -16.84 5.69
CA ALA A 153 8.41 -18.09 5.32
C ALA A 153 9.55 -17.91 4.30
N VAL A 154 9.51 -16.86 3.48
CA VAL A 154 10.55 -16.59 2.45
C VAL A 154 11.61 -15.59 2.91
N LEU A 155 11.50 -15.07 4.14
CA LEU A 155 12.48 -14.15 4.73
C LEU A 155 13.61 -14.96 5.40
N ALA A 156 14.85 -14.74 4.95
CA ALA A 156 15.97 -15.55 5.42
C ALA A 156 16.60 -15.05 6.72
N LYS A 157 16.50 -13.75 7.04
CA LYS A 157 17.11 -13.20 8.25
C LYS A 157 16.05 -13.04 9.36
N PRO A 158 16.37 -13.36 10.63
CA PRO A 158 15.41 -13.29 11.73
C PRO A 158 14.85 -11.88 11.94
N TRP A 159 15.68 -10.84 11.81
CA TRP A 159 15.22 -9.45 11.92
C TRP A 159 14.16 -9.10 10.85
N GLN A 160 14.23 -9.67 9.64
CA GLN A 160 13.23 -9.44 8.59
C GLN A 160 11.87 -10.03 9.00
N ARG A 161 11.87 -11.21 9.63
CA ARG A 161 10.66 -11.85 10.15
C ARG A 161 10.06 -11.03 11.30
N TRP A 162 10.90 -10.53 12.20
CA TRP A 162 10.45 -9.63 13.26
C TRP A 162 9.85 -8.34 12.71
N THR A 163 10.44 -7.73 11.68
CA THR A 163 9.84 -6.58 10.98
C THR A 163 8.47 -6.94 10.39
N ALA A 164 8.33 -8.10 9.76
CA ALA A 164 7.05 -8.55 9.20
C ALA A 164 5.98 -8.80 10.28
N TYR A 165 6.34 -9.41 11.42
CA TYR A 165 5.43 -9.59 12.55
C TYR A 165 5.04 -8.26 13.20
N ALA A 166 6.01 -7.36 13.39
CA ALA A 166 5.75 -6.01 13.90
C ALA A 166 4.82 -5.23 12.96
N THR A 167 5.04 -5.34 11.64
CA THR A 167 4.15 -4.77 10.62
C THR A 167 2.75 -5.35 10.78
N ALA A 168 2.61 -6.67 10.79
CA ALA A 168 1.32 -7.33 10.89
C ALA A 168 0.54 -6.92 12.15
N ALA A 169 1.21 -6.87 13.31
CA ALA A 169 0.58 -6.46 14.56
C ALA A 169 0.13 -5.00 14.52
N THR A 170 1.03 -4.08 14.20
CA THR A 170 0.74 -2.63 14.20
C THR A 170 -0.29 -2.25 13.14
N ILE A 171 -0.21 -2.84 11.94
CA ILE A 171 -1.13 -2.57 10.84
C ILE A 171 -2.52 -3.18 11.10
N THR A 172 -2.61 -4.28 11.85
CA THR A 172 -3.90 -4.83 12.29
C THR A 172 -4.57 -3.88 13.28
N VAL A 173 -3.83 -3.42 14.29
CA VAL A 173 -4.35 -2.46 15.28
C VAL A 173 -4.84 -1.18 14.60
N SER A 174 -4.01 -0.60 13.72
CA SER A 174 -4.39 0.60 12.99
C SER A 174 -5.55 0.36 12.02
N GLY A 175 -5.54 -0.76 11.29
CA GLY A 175 -6.61 -1.12 10.36
C GLY A 175 -7.97 -1.26 11.06
N LEU A 176 -8.01 -1.83 12.27
CA LEU A 176 -9.22 -1.85 13.10
C LEU A 176 -9.64 -0.43 13.53
N GLY A 177 -8.67 0.43 13.85
CA GLY A 177 -8.93 1.84 14.12
C GLY A 177 -9.64 2.55 12.96
N TYR A 178 -9.13 2.39 11.75
CA TYR A 178 -9.72 2.98 10.54
C TYR A 178 -11.08 2.35 10.18
N LEU A 179 -11.21 1.03 10.32
CA LEU A 179 -12.46 0.31 10.04
C LEU A 179 -13.62 0.74 10.96
N PHE A 180 -13.33 1.02 12.23
CA PHE A 180 -14.32 1.38 13.24
C PHE A 180 -14.30 2.87 13.62
N ALA A 181 -13.56 3.71 12.89
CA ALA A 181 -13.38 5.12 13.19
C ALA A 181 -12.93 5.40 14.63
N ASN A 182 -12.03 4.55 15.16
CA ASN A 182 -11.43 4.70 16.48
C ASN A 182 -10.04 5.34 16.37
N THR A 183 -9.94 6.62 16.74
CA THR A 183 -8.71 7.42 16.64
C THR A 183 -7.57 6.90 17.51
N ALA A 184 -7.88 6.34 18.70
CA ALA A 184 -6.87 5.79 19.60
C ALA A 184 -6.13 4.59 18.97
N LEU A 185 -6.87 3.69 18.30
CA LEU A 185 -6.27 2.59 17.55
C LEU A 185 -5.64 3.07 16.24
N GLY A 186 -6.24 4.07 15.59
CA GLY A 186 -5.75 4.67 14.36
C GLY A 186 -4.30 5.17 14.48
N GLY A 187 -3.91 5.71 15.64
CA GLY A 187 -2.55 6.18 15.92
C GLY A 187 -1.44 5.14 15.73
N ALA A 188 -1.75 3.83 15.78
CA ALA A 188 -0.79 2.79 15.43
C ALA A 188 -0.30 2.88 13.97
N ALA A 189 -0.97 3.66 13.12
CA ALA A 189 -0.56 3.99 11.75
C ALA A 189 0.87 4.53 11.70
N ILE A 190 1.25 5.36 12.68
CA ILE A 190 2.56 6.02 12.79
C ILE A 190 3.70 4.99 12.77
N LEU A 191 3.50 3.83 13.42
CA LEU A 191 4.47 2.75 13.44
C LEU A 191 4.28 1.79 12.26
N SER A 192 3.02 1.47 11.93
CA SER A 192 2.72 0.48 10.90
C SER A 192 3.17 0.90 9.51
N LEU A 193 3.08 2.18 9.17
CA LEU A 193 3.41 2.67 7.84
C LEU A 193 4.90 2.54 7.53
N PRO A 194 5.84 3.08 8.34
CA PRO A 194 7.28 2.86 8.12
C PRO A 194 7.65 1.37 8.05
N LEU A 195 7.07 0.55 8.93
CA LEU A 195 7.30 -0.90 8.95
C LEU A 195 6.80 -1.58 7.67
N LEU A 196 5.64 -1.16 7.15
CA LEU A 196 5.09 -1.62 5.88
C LEU A 196 6.00 -1.26 4.72
N LEU A 197 6.45 0.00 4.63
CA LEU A 197 7.33 0.44 3.54
C LEU A 197 8.63 -0.37 3.50
N VAL A 198 9.23 -0.62 4.67
CA VAL A 198 10.40 -1.48 4.79
C VAL A 198 10.07 -2.92 4.38
N SER A 199 8.96 -3.48 4.85
CA SER A 199 8.55 -4.85 4.52
C SER A 199 8.32 -5.05 3.02
N VAL A 200 7.62 -4.12 2.35
CA VAL A 200 7.36 -4.18 0.92
C VAL A 200 8.64 -4.02 0.10
N ALA A 201 9.55 -3.12 0.51
CA ALA A 201 10.85 -2.97 -0.15
C ALA A 201 11.72 -4.25 0.01
N LEU A 202 11.69 -4.89 1.19
CA LEU A 202 12.40 -6.15 1.44
C LEU A 202 11.82 -7.30 0.62
N LEU A 203 10.49 -7.37 0.51
CA LEU A 203 9.78 -8.34 -0.33
C LEU A 203 10.14 -8.13 -1.80
N GLY A 204 10.19 -6.88 -2.26
CA GLY A 204 10.63 -6.49 -3.59
C GLY A 204 11.95 -7.14 -4.01
N ARG A 205 12.93 -7.19 -3.09
CA ARG A 205 14.27 -7.74 -3.35
C ARG A 205 14.32 -9.27 -3.45
N ARG A 206 13.31 -9.97 -2.96
CA ARG A 206 13.25 -11.45 -2.95
C ARG A 206 12.17 -12.01 -3.88
N ALA A 207 11.19 -11.18 -4.22
CA ALA A 207 10.22 -11.45 -5.26
C ALA A 207 10.76 -11.02 -6.65
#